data_AF-A0A8X6PID6-F1
#
_entry.id   AF-A0A8X6PID6-F1
#
_cell.length_a   1.000
_cell.length_b   1.000
_cell.length_c   1.000
_cell.angle_alpha   90.00
_cell.angle_beta   90.00
_cell.angle_gamma   90.00
#
_symmetry.space_group_name_H-M   'P 1'
#
loop_
_entity.id
_entity.type
_entity.pdbx_description
1 polymer ?
#
loop_
_entity_poly.entity_id
_entity_poly.type
_entity_poly.pdbx_seq_one_letter_code
_entity_poly.pdbx_strand_id
1 'polypeptide(L)'
;MLLREAYGDNTMSQNIVYRWHKMSRVGGEDTEVEDRSGRPKMCHSDQNVKKVRDMLNSDRRLNVRILEDECNIRKSTVHRIVTKNSGMRNIRKKLVPKVLSDK
;
A
#
# COMPACT_ATOMS: atom_id res chain seq x y z
N MET A 1 11.94 22.55 33.09
CA MET A 1 13.01 23.54 32.86
C MET A 1 14.13 22.96 31.99
N LEU A 2 14.60 21.74 32.27
CA LEU A 2 15.68 21.04 31.54
C LEU A 2 15.55 20.96 30.00
N LEU A 3 14.36 20.67 29.45
CA LEU A 3 14.22 20.54 27.98
C LEU A 3 14.42 21.88 27.24
N ARG A 4 13.98 22.99 27.82
CA ARG A 4 14.14 24.32 27.21
C ARG A 4 15.58 24.83 27.33
N GLU A 5 16.28 24.37 28.35
CA GLU A 5 17.71 24.65 28.53
C GLU A 5 18.57 23.88 27.52
N ALA A 6 18.21 22.63 27.20
CA ALA A 6 18.91 21.82 26.20
C ALA A 6 18.54 22.14 24.74
N TYR A 7 17.27 22.47 24.45
CA TYR A 7 16.76 22.62 23.07
C TYR A 7 16.27 24.02 22.71
N GLY A 8 16.30 24.98 23.64
CA GLY A 8 15.93 26.38 23.40
C GLY A 8 14.52 26.54 22.84
N ASP A 9 14.39 27.34 21.78
CA ASP A 9 13.10 27.61 21.13
C ASP A 9 12.61 26.46 20.23
N ASN A 10 13.47 25.46 19.96
CA ASN A 10 13.09 24.24 19.24
C ASN A 10 12.49 23.17 20.15
N THR A 11 12.16 23.53 21.40
CA THR A 11 11.55 22.61 22.36
C THR A 11 10.10 22.32 21.98
N MET A 12 9.69 21.04 22.10
CA MET A 12 8.30 20.66 21.92
C MET A 12 7.39 21.40 22.91
N SER A 13 6.16 21.74 22.49
CA SER A 13 5.19 22.36 23.40
C SER A 13 4.92 21.45 24.61
N GLN A 14 4.62 22.07 25.76
CA GLN A 14 4.34 21.33 27.00
C GLN A 14 3.24 20.27 26.81
N ASN A 15 2.20 20.60 26.03
CA ASN A 15 1.10 19.68 25.72
C ASN A 15 1.58 18.40 25.02
N ILE A 16 2.55 18.50 24.10
CA ILE A 16 3.11 17.34 23.41
C ILE A 16 3.96 16.51 24.40
N VAL A 17 4.77 17.17 25.24
CA VAL A 17 5.58 16.49 26.27
C VAL A 17 4.69 15.72 27.25
N TYR A 18 3.58 16.31 27.73
CA TYR A 18 2.63 15.64 28.61
C TYR A 18 1.96 14.43 27.94
N ARG A 19 1.58 14.56 26.66
CA ARG A 19 0.99 13.46 25.88
C ARG A 19 1.98 12.30 25.74
N TRP A 20 3.22 12.58 25.35
CA TRP A 20 4.29 11.59 25.25
C TRP A 20 4.60 10.92 26.59
N HIS A 21 4.71 11.70 27.68
CA HIS A 21 4.95 11.15 29.01
C HIS A 21 3.81 10.23 29.47
N LYS A 22 2.56 10.56 29.13
CA LYS A 22 1.40 9.69 29.40
C LYS A 22 1.47 8.39 28.58
N MET A 23 1.80 8.47 27.30
CA MET A 23 1.95 7.30 26.42
C MET A 23 3.08 6.37 26.88
N SER A 24 4.23 6.94 27.26
CA SER A 24 5.40 6.22 27.76
C SER A 24 5.08 5.40 29.03
N ARG A 25 4.30 5.96 29.97
CA ARG A 25 3.94 5.25 31.21
C ARG A 25 2.92 4.13 31.03
N VAL A 26 2.15 4.13 29.93
CA VAL A 26 1.11 3.14 29.66
C VAL A 26 1.67 1.88 28.97
N GLY A 27 2.94 1.90 28.53
CA GLY A 27 3.64 0.70 28.04
C GLY A 27 3.93 0.70 26.55
N GLY A 28 4.38 1.82 25.98
CA GLY A 28 4.91 1.88 24.62
C GLY A 28 6.41 2.11 24.63
N GLU A 29 7.21 1.06 24.44
CA GLU A 29 8.59 1.16 23.96
C GLU A 29 8.65 1.47 22.45
N ASP A 30 7.48 1.59 21.81
CA ASP A 30 7.38 1.88 20.40
C ASP A 30 7.54 3.40 20.16
N THR A 31 8.71 3.77 19.64
CA THR A 31 9.02 5.15 19.23
C THR A 31 8.51 5.44 17.81
N GLU A 32 8.04 4.40 17.12
CA GLU A 32 7.48 4.50 15.77
C GLU A 32 6.19 5.31 15.81
N VAL A 33 6.10 6.28 14.91
CA VAL A 33 4.88 7.05 14.71
C VAL A 33 3.88 6.10 14.06
N GLU A 34 2.78 5.79 14.76
CA GLU A 34 1.67 5.03 14.15
C GLU A 34 1.33 5.61 12.78
N ASP A 35 1.12 4.69 11.84
CA ASP A 35 0.94 5.03 10.43
C ASP A 35 -0.23 6.03 10.31
N ARG A 36 0.07 7.23 9.81
CA ARG A 36 -0.93 8.31 9.78
C ARG A 36 -2.11 7.86 8.93
N SER A 37 -3.32 7.96 9.45
CA SER A 37 -4.55 7.74 8.70
C SER A 37 -4.70 8.82 7.61
N GLY A 38 -4.05 8.59 6.47
CA GLY A 38 -4.23 9.39 5.27
C GLY A 38 -5.62 9.15 4.67
N ARG A 39 -6.08 10.08 3.82
CA ARG A 39 -7.36 9.95 3.12
C ARG A 39 -7.41 8.61 2.36
N PRO A 40 -8.37 7.72 2.64
CA PRO A 40 -8.62 6.56 1.78
C PRO A 40 -9.00 7.10 0.41
N LYS A 41 -8.18 6.85 -0.61
CA LYS A 41 -8.59 7.14 -1.99
C LYS A 41 -9.74 6.19 -2.28
N MET A 42 -10.97 6.68 -2.41
CA MET A 42 -12.20 5.86 -2.60
C MET A 42 -12.07 4.80 -3.72
N CYS A 43 -11.20 5.03 -4.70
CA CYS A 43 -10.91 4.08 -5.77
C CYS A 43 -10.23 2.77 -5.27
N HIS A 44 -9.67 2.77 -4.05
CA HIS A 44 -8.97 1.66 -3.39
C HIS A 44 -9.82 0.97 -2.33
N SER A 45 -11.15 1.00 -2.46
CA SER A 45 -12.00 0.15 -1.63
C SER A 45 -11.56 -1.31 -1.72
N ASP A 46 -11.60 -2.04 -0.61
CA ASP A 46 -11.22 -3.47 -0.56
C ASP A 46 -12.02 -4.31 -1.55
N GLN A 47 -13.25 -3.91 -1.85
CA GLN A 47 -14.09 -4.52 -2.87
C GLN A 47 -13.46 -4.43 -4.27
N ASN A 48 -12.91 -3.28 -4.63
CA ASN A 48 -12.23 -3.07 -5.91
C ASN A 48 -10.93 -3.86 -5.99
N VAL A 49 -10.19 -3.92 -4.87
CA VAL A 49 -8.96 -4.73 -4.78
C VAL A 49 -9.28 -6.21 -4.97
N LYS A 50 -10.33 -6.70 -4.30
CA LYS A 50 -10.80 -8.08 -4.43
C LYS A 50 -11.22 -8.40 -5.86
N LYS A 51 -12.05 -7.55 -6.48
CA LYS A 51 -12.51 -7.74 -7.86
C LYS A 51 -11.35 -7.86 -8.85
N VAL A 52 -10.38 -6.94 -8.79
CA VAL A 52 -9.19 -7.00 -9.67
C VAL A 52 -8.36 -8.26 -9.40
N ARG A 53 -8.24 -8.69 -8.14
CA ARG A 53 -7.50 -9.90 -7.76
C ARG A 53 -8.16 -11.17 -8.30
N ASP A 54 -9.49 -11.25 -8.19
CA ASP A 54 -10.25 -12.41 -8.66
C ASP A 54 -10.10 -12.59 -10.18
N MET A 55 -10.20 -11.49 -10.95
CA MET A 55 -10.02 -11.57 -12.42
C MET A 55 -8.59 -11.98 -12.81
N LEU A 56 -7.58 -11.47 -12.11
CA LEU A 56 -6.18 -11.86 -12.34
C LEU A 56 -5.88 -13.31 -11.93
N ASN A 57 -6.61 -13.85 -10.96
CA ASN A 57 -6.52 -15.26 -10.59
C ASN A 57 -7.18 -16.16 -11.64
N SER A 58 -8.26 -15.71 -12.29
CA SER A 58 -8.89 -16.41 -13.41
C SER A 58 -8.04 -16.39 -14.68
N ASP A 59 -7.53 -15.22 -15.08
CA ASP A 59 -6.57 -15.09 -16.17
C ASP A 59 -5.47 -14.07 -15.87
N ARG A 60 -4.25 -14.58 -15.68
CA ARG A 60 -3.08 -13.76 -15.36
C ARG A 60 -2.54 -12.98 -16.57
N ARG A 61 -3.07 -13.21 -17.77
CA ARG A 61 -2.66 -12.54 -19.01
C ARG A 61 -3.50 -11.30 -19.33
N LEU A 62 -4.49 -10.98 -18.51
CA LEU A 62 -5.35 -9.81 -18.68
C LEU A 62 -4.55 -8.50 -18.68
N ASN A 63 -4.88 -7.63 -19.63
CA ASN A 63 -4.27 -6.32 -19.75
C ASN A 63 -4.97 -5.32 -18.81
N VAL A 64 -4.25 -4.29 -18.36
CA VAL A 64 -4.76 -3.23 -17.47
C VAL A 64 -5.97 -2.52 -18.08
N ARG A 65 -6.06 -2.40 -19.41
CA ARG A 65 -7.24 -1.82 -20.10
C ARG A 65 -8.49 -2.68 -19.93
N ILE A 66 -8.37 -4.00 -20.11
CA ILE A 66 -9.50 -4.93 -19.93
C ILE A 66 -9.99 -4.88 -18.47
N LEU A 67 -9.05 -4.85 -17.53
CA LEU A 67 -9.37 -4.72 -16.11
C LEU A 67 -10.05 -3.38 -15.79
N GLU A 68 -9.68 -2.29 -16.45
CA GLU A 68 -10.34 -0.99 -16.31
C GLU A 68 -11.79 -1.05 -16.79
N ASP A 69 -12.02 -1.62 -17.98
CA ASP A 69 -13.35 -1.74 -18.59
C ASP A 69 -14.27 -2.65 -17.76
N GLU A 70 -13.78 -3.82 -17.34
CA GLU A 70 -14.58 -4.80 -16.58
C GLU A 70 -14.78 -4.41 -15.10
N CYS A 71 -13.79 -3.75 -14.50
CA CYS A 71 -13.94 -3.28 -13.13
C CYS A 71 -14.63 -1.92 -13.02
N ASN A 72 -14.74 -1.16 -14.12
CA ASN A 72 -15.12 0.25 -14.15
C ASN A 72 -14.25 1.09 -13.19
N ILE A 73 -12.94 0.84 -13.21
CA ILE A 73 -11.96 1.50 -12.35
C ILE A 73 -10.90 2.15 -13.23
N ARG A 74 -10.55 3.41 -12.94
CA ARG A 74 -9.46 4.11 -13.64
C ARG A 74 -8.19 3.27 -13.74
N LYS A 75 -7.59 3.25 -14.93
CA LYS A 75 -6.32 2.57 -15.25
C LYS A 75 -5.23 2.74 -14.21
N SER A 76 -5.05 3.97 -13.72
CA SER A 76 -4.02 4.32 -12.72
C SER A 76 -4.23 3.58 -11.41
N THR A 77 -5.48 3.40 -11.01
CA THR A 77 -5.88 2.70 -9.79
C THR A 77 -5.64 1.20 -9.96
N VAL A 78 -6.07 0.62 -11.09
CA VAL A 78 -5.81 -0.79 -11.42
C VAL A 78 -4.30 -1.07 -11.39
N HIS A 79 -3.50 -0.24 -12.07
CA HIS A 79 -2.05 -0.40 -12.09
C HIS A 79 -1.45 -0.38 -10.68
N ARG A 80 -1.93 0.52 -9.81
CA ARG A 80 -1.49 0.61 -8.42
C ARG A 80 -1.92 -0.61 -7.59
N ILE A 81 -3.13 -1.14 -7.80
CA ILE A 81 -3.62 -2.35 -7.13
C ILE A 81 -2.74 -3.55 -7.50
N VAL A 82 -2.49 -3.76 -8.79
CA VAL A 82 -1.66 -4.88 -9.27
C VAL A 82 -0.25 -4.83 -8.69
N THR A 83 0.37 -3.64 -8.71
CA THR A 83 1.77 -3.45 -8.27
C THR A 83 1.96 -3.41 -6.76
N LYS A 84 1.07 -2.75 -6.01
CA LYS A 84 1.22 -2.54 -4.57
C LYS A 84 0.42 -3.49 -3.69
N ASN A 85 -0.79 -3.88 -4.11
CA ASN A 85 -1.73 -4.58 -3.25
C ASN A 85 -1.79 -6.09 -3.56
N SER A 86 -1.57 -6.48 -4.82
CA SER A 86 -1.65 -7.88 -5.25
C SER A 86 -0.31 -8.62 -5.19
N GLY A 87 0.81 -7.92 -4.96
CA GLY A 87 2.16 -8.51 -5.01
C GLY A 87 2.54 -9.06 -6.39
N MET A 88 1.82 -8.66 -7.45
CA MET A 88 1.99 -9.19 -8.79
C MET A 88 2.88 -8.29 -9.62
N ARG A 89 3.84 -8.90 -10.32
CA ARG A 89 4.69 -8.23 -11.31
C ARG A 89 4.32 -8.70 -12.71
N ASN A 90 4.32 -7.77 -13.67
CA ASN A 90 4.19 -8.14 -15.07
C ASN A 90 5.49 -8.83 -15.53
N ILE A 91 5.37 -10.08 -15.97
CA ILE A 91 6.49 -10.89 -16.46
C ILE A 91 6.25 -11.11 -17.95
N ARG A 92 7.24 -10.77 -18.78
CA ARG A 92 7.17 -11.02 -20.22
C ARG A 92 7.12 -12.53 -20.47
N LYS A 93 6.26 -12.96 -21.40
CA LYS A 93 6.23 -14.37 -21.84
C LYS A 93 7.60 -14.72 -22.43
N LYS A 94 8.14 -15.88 -22.05
CA LYS A 94 9.29 -16.47 -22.75
C LYS A 94 8.79 -17.10 -24.04
N LEU A 95 9.54 -16.94 -25.13
CA LEU A 95 9.28 -17.63 -26.39
C LEU A 95 9.55 -19.13 -26.18
N VAL A 96 8.58 -19.98 -26.52
CA VAL A 96 8.75 -21.43 -26.47
C VAL A 96 8.97 -21.91 -27.91
N PRO A 97 10.14 -22.53 -28.23
CA PRO A 97 10.38 -23.13 -29.53
C PRO A 97 9.33 -24.21 -29.84
N LYS A 98 8.76 -24.16 -31.04
CA LYS A 98 7.72 -25.08 -31.50
C LYS A 98 8.36 -26.40 -31.93
N VAL A 99 8.80 -27.20 -30.97
CA VAL A 99 9.19 -28.59 -31.21
C VAL A 99 8.23 -29.48 -30.44
N LEU A 100 7.06 -29.66 -31.01
CA LEU A 100 6.15 -30.75 -30.67
C LEU A 100 6.52 -31.87 -31.63
N SER A 101 7.47 -32.73 -31.24
CA SER A 101 7.73 -33.94 -32.00
C SER A 101 6.71 -34.99 -31.60
N ASP A 102 5.86 -35.39 -32.54
CA ASP A 102 5.06 -36.60 -32.45
C ASP A 102 5.98 -37.82 -32.39
N LYS A 103 5.80 -38.65 -31.36
CA LYS A 103 6.15 -40.06 -31.35
C LYS A 103 5.03 -40.83 -30.71
#